data_AF-A0A1Q7X9J9-F1
#
_entry.id   AF-A0A1Q7X9J9-F1
#
_cell.length_a   1.000
_cell.length_b   1.000
_cell.length_c   1.000
_cell.angle_alpha   90.00
_cell.angle_beta   90.00
_cell.angle_gamma   90.00
#
_symmetry.space_group_name_H-M   'P 1'
#
loop_
_entity.id
_entity.type
_entity.pdbx_description
1 polymer ?
#
loop_
_entity_poly.entity_id
_entity_poly.type
_entity_poly.pdbx_seq_one_letter_code
_entity_poly.pdbx_strand_id
1 'polypeptide(L)'
;MEPGAVTLPLRRGGRPVPMDARAIARHLQALVADRNLADVVRVREGCAGGCTGRGPNVGVTIYRAPRPGERGDHVAIGWKTYVYSIGALNCLAAVIDDNLASR
;
A
#
# COMPACT_ATOMS: atom_id res chain seq x y z
N MET A 1 15.00 -1.56 -9.37
CA MET A 1 14.19 -2.43 -8.50
C MET A 1 15.10 -2.83 -7.36
N GLU A 2 14.75 -2.52 -6.12
CA GLU A 2 15.64 -2.76 -4.97
C GLU A 2 15.64 -4.26 -4.62
N PRO A 3 16.82 -4.91 -4.45
CA PRO A 3 16.90 -6.32 -4.06
C PRO A 3 16.58 -6.43 -2.56
N GLY A 4 15.31 -6.66 -2.25
CA GLY A 4 14.85 -6.87 -0.90
C GLY A 4 13.48 -7.53 -0.89
N ALA A 5 13.24 -8.33 0.15
CA ALA A 5 11.98 -9.01 0.36
C ALA A 5 11.60 -8.93 1.83
N VAL A 6 10.31 -8.84 2.10
CA VAL A 6 9.73 -8.91 3.44
C VAL A 6 8.88 -10.16 3.56
N THR A 7 8.88 -10.78 4.74
CA THR A 7 8.05 -11.95 5.00
C THR A 7 6.93 -11.57 5.95
N LEU A 8 5.70 -11.50 5.44
CA LEU A 8 4.51 -11.23 6.24
C LEU A 8 3.27 -11.87 5.61
N PRO A 9 2.20 -12.11 6.39
CA PRO A 9 0.95 -12.62 5.86
C PRO A 9 0.28 -11.62 4.90
N LEU A 10 -0.49 -12.11 3.93
CA LEU A 10 -1.34 -11.25 3.10
C LEU A 10 -2.53 -10.68 3.88
N ARG A 11 -3.15 -11.52 4.72
CA ARG A 11 -4.30 -11.21 5.57
C ARG A 11 -3.97 -11.60 7.02
N ARG A 12 -4.64 -10.96 7.98
CA ARG A 12 -4.47 -11.24 9.41
C ARG A 12 -4.69 -12.74 9.70
N GLY A 13 -3.77 -13.36 10.43
CA GLY A 13 -3.81 -14.79 10.74
C GLY A 13 -3.41 -15.73 9.59
N GLY A 14 -3.07 -15.20 8.41
CA GLY A 14 -2.60 -15.99 7.27
C GLY A 14 -1.17 -16.48 7.43
N ARG A 15 -0.75 -17.37 6.53
CA ARG A 15 0.65 -17.82 6.45
C ARG A 15 1.55 -16.69 5.95
N PRO A 16 2.68 -16.39 6.62
CA PRO A 16 3.67 -15.46 6.10
C PRO A 16 4.27 -15.95 4.79
N VAL A 17 4.44 -15.03 3.84
CA VAL A 17 5.07 -15.31 2.54
C VAL A 17 6.14 -14.24 2.24
N PRO A 18 7.28 -14.62 1.65
CA PRO A 18 8.27 -13.65 1.19
C PRO A 18 7.72 -12.88 -0.01
N MET A 19 7.85 -11.56 0.00
CA MET A 19 7.38 -10.68 -1.05
C MET A 19 8.41 -9.59 -1.33
N ASP A 20 8.78 -9.46 -2.60
CA ASP A 20 9.48 -8.29 -3.12
C ASP A 20 8.49 -7.14 -3.41
N ALA A 21 9.00 -6.02 -3.92
CA ALA A 21 8.17 -4.84 -4.24
C ALA A 21 7.06 -5.14 -5.26
N ARG A 22 7.35 -5.98 -6.27
CA ARG A 22 6.39 -6.33 -7.31
C ARG A 22 5.32 -7.28 -6.80
N ALA A 23 5.70 -8.25 -5.97
CA ALA A 23 4.77 -9.14 -5.29
C ALA A 23 3.83 -8.35 -4.36
N ILE A 24 4.37 -7.39 -3.60
CA ILE A 24 3.56 -6.48 -2.77
C ILE A 24 2.54 -5.73 -3.62
N ALA A 25 2.96 -5.08 -4.72
CA ALA A 25 2.06 -4.32 -5.58
C ALA A 25 0.92 -5.21 -6.14
N ARG A 26 1.25 -6.41 -6.63
CA ARG A 26 0.25 -7.38 -7.11
C ARG A 26 -0.72 -7.81 -6.02
N HIS A 27 -0.23 -8.11 -4.82
CA HIS A 27 -1.09 -8.54 -3.72
C HIS A 27 -1.96 -7.41 -3.19
N LEU A 28 -1.47 -6.17 -3.14
CA LEU A 28 -2.28 -5.00 -2.82
C LEU A 28 -3.37 -4.77 -3.87
N GLN A 29 -3.06 -4.91 -5.16
CA GLN A 29 -4.06 -4.82 -6.24
C GLN A 29 -5.15 -5.89 -6.09
N ALA A 30 -4.76 -7.13 -5.81
CA ALA A 30 -5.71 -8.22 -5.55
C ALA A 30 -6.57 -7.95 -4.32
N LEU A 31 -5.99 -7.46 -3.22
CA LEU A 31 -6.75 -7.09 -2.02
C LEU A 31 -7.74 -5.95 -2.27
N VAL A 32 -7.37 -4.95 -3.09
CA VAL A 32 -8.26 -3.86 -3.49
C VAL A 32 -9.42 -4.40 -4.33
N ALA A 33 -9.15 -5.27 -5.30
CA ALA A 33 -10.16 -5.90 -6.14
C ALA A 33 -11.11 -6.80 -5.33
N ASP A 34 -10.56 -7.70 -4.51
CA ASP A 34 -11.32 -8.63 -3.65
C ASP A 34 -12.28 -7.91 -2.69
N ARG A 35 -11.98 -6.65 -2.35
CA ARG A 35 -12.76 -5.81 -1.42
C ARG A 35 -13.61 -4.75 -2.11
N ASN A 36 -13.67 -4.72 -3.45
CA ASN A 36 -14.36 -3.70 -4.24
C ASN A 36 -13.92 -2.26 -3.89
N LEU A 37 -12.63 -2.04 -3.66
CA LEU A 37 -12.06 -0.74 -3.29
C LEU A 37 -11.44 0.01 -4.47
N ALA A 38 -11.59 -0.48 -5.70
CA ALA A 38 -10.90 0.07 -6.88
C ALA A 38 -11.29 1.53 -7.20
N ASP A 39 -12.48 1.96 -6.75
CA ASP A 39 -12.95 3.34 -6.93
C ASP A 39 -12.25 4.33 -6.01
N VAL A 40 -11.73 3.86 -4.87
CA VAL A 40 -11.17 4.71 -3.80
C VAL A 40 -9.69 4.46 -3.52
N VAL A 41 -9.15 3.30 -3.94
CA VAL A 41 -7.74 2.94 -3.78
C VAL A 41 -7.14 2.57 -5.13
N ARG A 42 -5.98 3.15 -5.44
CA ARG A 42 -5.18 2.81 -6.62
C ARG A 42 -3.78 2.40 -6.17
N VAL A 43 -3.27 1.32 -6.74
CA VAL A 43 -1.92 0.80 -6.46
C VAL A 43 -1.07 0.98 -7.71
N ARG A 44 0.12 1.58 -7.57
CA ARG A 44 1.08 1.75 -8.66
C ARG A 44 2.48 1.41 -8.19
N GLU A 45 3.29 0.89 -9.10
CA GLU A 45 4.73 0.73 -8.90
C GLU A 45 5.42 2.09 -9.11
N GLY A 46 6.34 2.45 -8.22
CA GLY A 46 7.06 3.72 -8.27
C GLY A 46 8.07 3.84 -7.13
N CYS A 47 8.85 4.92 -7.14
CA CYS A 47 9.76 5.22 -6.05
C CYS A 47 8.97 5.70 -4.83
N ALA A 48 9.04 4.96 -3.72
CA ALA A 48 8.46 5.34 -2.44
C ALA A 48 9.47 6.08 -1.52
N GLY A 49 10.68 6.37 -2.02
CA GLY A 49 11.82 6.81 -1.22
C GLY A 49 12.46 5.66 -0.44
N GLY A 50 13.48 5.98 0.38
CA GLY A 50 14.20 4.96 1.15
C GLY A 50 15.11 4.09 0.30
N CYS A 51 15.82 4.69 -0.66
CA CYS A 51 16.72 3.95 -1.56
C CYS A 51 18.06 3.55 -0.92
N THR A 52 18.28 3.92 0.35
CA THR A 52 19.55 3.74 1.06
C THR A 52 19.64 2.41 1.80
N GLY A 53 18.58 1.60 1.77
CA GLY A 53 18.44 0.36 2.52
C GLY A 53 17.71 -0.67 1.68
N ARG A 54 17.55 -1.88 2.24
CA ARG A 54 16.84 -2.94 1.52
C ARG A 54 15.34 -2.73 1.68
N GLY A 55 14.68 -2.38 0.58
CA GLY A 55 13.22 -2.43 0.47
C GLY A 55 12.65 -3.86 0.64
N PRO A 56 11.38 -4.09 0.30
CA PRO A 56 10.47 -3.17 -0.37
C PRO A 56 9.86 -2.11 0.56
N ASN A 57 9.57 -0.93 -0.01
CA ASN A 57 8.93 0.18 0.68
C ASN A 57 7.56 0.45 0.08
N VAL A 58 6.61 0.90 0.90
CA VAL A 58 5.27 1.32 0.43
C VAL A 58 5.02 2.77 0.84
N GLY A 59 4.69 3.61 -0.13
CA GLY A 59 4.17 4.96 0.10
C GLY A 59 2.66 4.98 -0.10
N VAL A 60 1.95 5.69 0.77
CA VAL A 60 0.52 5.96 0.65
C VAL A 60 0.33 7.46 0.52
N THR A 61 -0.32 7.87 -0.56
CA THR A 61 -0.73 9.26 -0.77
C THR A 61 -2.23 9.36 -0.67
N ILE A 62 -2.69 10.34 0.10
CA ILE A 62 -4.09 10.50 0.48
C ILE A 62 -4.63 11.73 -0.23
N TYR A 63 -5.64 11.54 -1.07
CA TYR A 63 -6.34 12.62 -1.78
C TYR A 63 -7.74 12.81 -1.21
N ARG A 64 -8.29 14.03 -1.36
CA ARG A 64 -9.69 14.26 -1.04
C ARG A 64 -10.58 13.44 -1.98
N ALA A 65 -11.65 12.85 -1.46
CA ALA A 65 -12.65 12.21 -2.32
C ALA A 65 -13.35 13.30 -3.16
N PRO A 66 -13.46 13.14 -4.49
CA PRO A 66 -14.21 14.07 -5.31
C PRO A 66 -15.70 14.01 -4.94
N ARG A 67 -16.39 15.16 -4.94
CA ARG A 67 -17.85 15.16 -4.86
C ARG A 67 -18.44 14.58 -6.14
N PRO A 68 -19.69 14.08 -6.13
CA PRO A 68 -20.36 13.65 -7.35
C PRO A 68 -20.34 14.76 -8.41
N GLY A 69 -19.79 14.46 -9.60
CA GLY A 69 -19.65 15.41 -10.71
C GLY A 69 -18.40 16.28 -10.69
N GLU A 70 -17.58 16.25 -9.63
CA GLU A 70 -16.29 16.95 -9.59
C GLU A 70 -15.15 16.07 -10.10
N ARG A 71 -14.21 16.67 -10.84
CA ARG A 71 -12.93 16.03 -11.13
C ARG A 71 -12.06 16.14 -9.88
N GLY A 72 -11.56 15.02 -9.37
CA GLY A 72 -10.66 15.03 -8.22
C GLY A 72 -9.45 15.90 -8.50
N ASP A 73 -9.14 16.82 -7.57
CA ASP A 73 -7.85 17.47 -7.57
C ASP A 73 -6.78 16.43 -7.19
N HIS A 74 -5.62 16.49 -7.84
CA HIS A 74 -4.49 15.61 -7.52
C HIS A 74 -3.63 16.21 -6.40
N VAL A 75 -4.24 17.01 -5.52
CA VAL A 75 -3.55 17.64 -4.39
C VAL A 75 -3.61 16.68 -3.21
N ALA A 76 -2.44 16.22 -2.79
CA ALA A 76 -2.33 15.34 -1.63
C ALA A 76 -2.71 16.12 -0.35
N ILE A 77 -3.65 15.59 0.41
CA ILE A 77 -4.05 16.11 1.72
C ILE A 77 -3.39 15.34 2.88
N GLY A 78 -2.61 14.31 2.56
CA GLY A 78 -1.82 13.56 3.51
C GLY A 78 -0.94 12.51 2.83
N TRP A 79 0.03 11.98 3.59
CA TRP A 79 0.84 10.85 3.17
C TRP A 79 1.21 9.99 4.37
N LYS A 80 1.49 8.71 4.12
CA LYS A 80 2.09 7.77 5.07
C LYS A 80 3.13 6.94 4.36
N THR A 81 4.23 6.62 5.04
CA THR A 81 5.30 5.80 4.48
C THR A 81 5.55 4.59 5.36
N TYR A 82 5.71 3.45 4.70
CA TYR A 82 6.12 2.19 5.28
C TYR A 82 7.53 1.84 4.77
N VAL A 83 8.46 2.79 4.93
CA VAL A 83 9.86 2.64 4.53
C VAL A 83 10.58 1.83 5.60
N TYR A 84 11.14 0.69 5.21
CA TYR A 84 11.78 -0.30 6.10
C TYR A 84 10.91 -0.83 7.26
N SER A 85 9.63 -0.45 7.32
CA SER A 85 8.70 -0.82 8.39
C SER A 85 7.56 -1.73 7.92
N ILE A 86 7.45 -1.99 6.62
CA ILE A 86 6.42 -2.88 6.05
C ILE A 86 6.44 -4.28 6.71
N GLY A 87 7.63 -4.80 7.02
CA GLY A 87 7.79 -6.11 7.65
C GLY A 87 7.34 -6.18 9.10
N ALA A 88 7.14 -5.03 9.76
CA ALA A 88 6.61 -4.96 11.13
C ALA A 88 5.08 -4.98 11.19
N LEU A 89 4.40 -4.95 10.03
CA LEU A 89 2.95 -5.04 9.98
C LEU A 89 2.47 -6.46 10.28
N ASN A 90 1.32 -6.56 10.94
CA ASN A 90 0.67 -7.84 11.21
C ASN A 90 0.30 -8.60 9.92
N CYS A 91 0.01 -7.87 8.84
CA CYS A 91 -0.25 -8.40 7.50
C CYS A 91 -0.23 -7.27 6.46
N LEU A 92 -0.09 -7.62 5.18
CA LEU A 92 -0.09 -6.66 4.08
C LEU A 92 -1.41 -5.88 3.97
N ALA A 93 -2.54 -6.54 4.26
CA ALA A 93 -3.86 -5.91 4.29
C ALA A 93 -3.96 -4.70 5.24
N ALA A 94 -3.14 -4.66 6.31
CA ALA A 94 -3.12 -3.53 7.24
C ALA A 94 -2.72 -2.21 6.57
N VAL A 95 -1.96 -2.24 5.46
CA VAL A 95 -1.69 -1.03 4.67
C VAL A 95 -2.97 -0.38 4.16
N ILE A 96 -3.97 -1.18 3.76
CA ILE A 96 -5.26 -0.66 3.30
C ILE A 96 -6.11 -0.26 4.51
N ASP A 97 -6.20 -1.15 5.49
CA ASP A 97 -7.09 -0.98 6.65
C ASP A 97 -6.73 0.28 7.46
N ASP A 98 -5.43 0.48 7.75
CA ASP A 98 -4.94 1.63 8.51
C ASP A 98 -5.22 2.98 7.83
N ASN A 99 -5.28 3.01 6.50
CA ASN A 99 -5.39 4.24 5.73
C ASN A 99 -6.80 4.52 5.21
N LEU A 100 -7.72 3.56 5.37
CA LEU A 100 -9.16 3.76 5.12
C LEU A 100 -9.98 3.93 6.40
N ALA A 101 -9.60 3.29 7.51
CA ALA A 101 -10.35 3.38 8.77
C ALA A 101 -10.25 4.75 9.47
N SER A 102 -9.28 5.58 9.11
CA SER A 102 -9.10 6.93 9.67
C SER A 102 -9.91 8.02 8.94
N ARG A 103 -11.01 7.64 8.28
CA ARG A 103 -11.85 8.54 7.48
C ARG A 103 -13.32 8.36 7.79
#